data_AF-A0A2J6PQV1-F1
#
_entry.id   AF-A0A2J6PQV1-F1
#
_cell.length_a   1.000
_cell.length_b   1.000
_cell.length_c   1.000
_cell.angle_alpha   90.00
_cell.angle_beta   90.00
_cell.angle_gamma   90.00
#
_symmetry.space_group_name_H-M   'P 1'
#
loop_
_entity.id
_entity.type
_entity.pdbx_description
1 polymer ?
#
loop_
_entity_poly.entity_id
_entity_poly.type
_entity_poly.pdbx_seq_one_letter_code
_entity_poly.pdbx_strand_id
1 'polypeptide(L)'
;MEALAAIGLVSNVLGFIDTGWKLCGLIKEYSAAAGAPAEVVSLSSRLELVLQALKEMDESGRAKLNHEKLALKICSDEAEELRLFLEGLKVIPDKISSSRAFKWKRSSLEKGWKAFKTLRGREKLEKFQTSLDWIMGLITMQQQTRLETTAMNVEDQTTLLVKHSEEVLKGLTELHLFSDQSHVDISASKTRSPYIGVFYGATSKRQLKYNLRKCKGRLENSIGSMSFTSFQ
;
A
#
# COMPACT_ATOMS: atom_id res chain seq x y z
N MET A 1 1.62 28.33 5.46
CA MET A 1 2.77 27.47 5.83
C MET A 1 2.67 26.05 5.30
N GLU A 2 1.46 25.50 5.06
CA GLU A 2 1.28 24.12 4.57
C GLU A 2 1.84 23.84 3.17
N ALA A 3 1.77 24.80 2.25
CA ALA A 3 2.28 24.63 0.88
C ALA A 3 3.81 24.40 0.83
N LEU A 4 4.58 25.08 1.68
CA LEU A 4 6.05 24.90 1.75
C LEU A 4 6.44 23.55 2.37
N ALA A 5 5.66 23.06 3.34
CA ALA A 5 5.86 21.73 3.91
C ALA A 5 5.56 20.63 2.88
N ALA A 6 4.51 20.80 2.07
CA ALA A 6 4.16 19.88 0.99
C ALA A 6 5.24 19.84 -0.11
N ILE A 7 5.76 21.01 -0.54
CA ILE A 7 6.84 21.09 -1.56
C ILE A 7 8.11 20.38 -1.08
N GLY A 8 8.51 20.59 0.18
CA GLY A 8 9.69 19.95 0.75
C GLY A 8 9.54 18.43 0.95
N LEU A 9 8.32 17.91 0.97
CA LEU A 9 8.05 16.48 1.05
C LEU A 9 8.13 15.82 -0.33
N VAL A 10 7.47 16.41 -1.33
CA VAL A 10 7.50 15.94 -2.72
C VAL A 10 8.93 15.87 -3.24
N SER A 11 9.75 16.89 -2.94
CA SER A 11 11.18 16.87 -3.30
C SER A 11 11.96 15.71 -2.68
N ASN A 12 11.64 15.30 -1.45
CA ASN A 12 12.31 14.18 -0.78
C ASN A 12 11.86 12.83 -1.35
N VAL A 13 10.57 12.69 -1.67
CA VAL A 13 10.02 11.49 -2.31
C VAL A 13 10.63 11.30 -3.70
N LEU A 14 10.68 12.35 -4.51
CA LEU A 14 11.29 12.30 -5.85
C LEU A 14 12.79 12.01 -5.79
N GLY A 15 13.51 12.64 -4.84
CA GLY A 15 14.93 12.37 -4.62
C GLY A 15 15.21 10.91 -4.24
N PHE A 16 14.40 10.36 -3.33
CA PHE A 16 14.49 8.94 -2.97
C PHE A 16 14.16 8.03 -4.16
N ILE A 17 13.14 8.39 -4.95
CA ILE A 17 12.76 7.60 -6.13
C ILE A 17 13.91 7.52 -7.13
N ASP A 18 14.53 8.66 -7.47
CA ASP A 18 15.67 8.71 -8.39
C ASP A 18 16.88 7.91 -7.87
N THR A 19 17.26 8.10 -6.60
CA THR A 19 18.36 7.34 -5.97
C THR A 19 18.06 5.84 -5.92
N GLY A 20 16.83 5.46 -5.58
CA GLY A 20 16.40 4.06 -5.53
C GLY A 20 16.44 3.39 -6.89
N TRP A 21 16.00 4.06 -7.97
CA TRP A 21 16.12 3.52 -9.32
C TRP A 21 17.57 3.30 -9.75
N LYS A 22 18.46 4.26 -9.44
CA LYS A 22 19.91 4.11 -9.69
C LYS A 22 20.50 2.93 -8.93
N LEU A 23 20.11 2.76 -7.67
CA LEU A 23 20.54 1.63 -6.84
C LEU A 23 20.02 0.28 -7.37
N CYS A 24 18.75 0.21 -7.81
CA CYS A 24 18.21 -0.97 -8.49
C CYS A 24 19.00 -1.32 -9.76
N GLY A 25 19.31 -0.33 -10.59
CA GLY A 25 20.13 -0.52 -11.78
C GLY A 25 21.50 -1.10 -11.45
N LEU A 26 22.16 -0.54 -10.45
CA LEU A 26 23.44 -1.06 -9.94
C LEU A 26 23.32 -2.51 -9.48
N ILE A 27 22.36 -2.81 -8.61
CA ILE A 27 22.16 -4.17 -8.08
C ILE A 27 21.92 -5.18 -9.21
N LYS A 28 21.09 -4.83 -10.21
CA LYS A 28 20.80 -5.71 -11.36
C LYS A 28 22.03 -5.98 -12.22
N GLU A 29 22.82 -4.94 -12.49
CA GLU A 29 24.08 -5.09 -13.23
C GLU A 29 25.06 -6.01 -12.50
N TYR A 30 25.18 -5.86 -11.17
CA TYR A 30 25.99 -6.74 -10.34
C TYR A 30 25.47 -8.18 -10.34
N SER A 31 24.15 -8.36 -10.27
CA SER A 31 23.50 -9.66 -10.19
C SER A 31 23.65 -10.48 -11.47
N ALA A 32 23.48 -9.85 -12.63
CA ALA A 32 23.63 -10.49 -13.94
C ALA A 32 25.08 -10.93 -14.23
N ALA A 33 26.07 -10.22 -13.68
CA ALA A 33 27.48 -10.45 -14.00
C ALA A 33 28.15 -11.55 -13.14
N ALA A 34 27.75 -11.71 -11.87
CA ALA A 34 28.53 -12.47 -10.89
C ALA A 34 27.76 -13.50 -10.06
N GLY A 35 26.45 -13.69 -10.29
CA GLY A 35 25.64 -14.54 -9.41
C GLY A 35 25.56 -13.93 -8.01
N ALA A 36 24.95 -12.75 -7.92
CA ALA A 36 24.75 -12.06 -6.65
C ALA A 36 24.08 -12.97 -5.61
N PRO A 37 24.29 -12.73 -4.31
CA PRO A 37 23.64 -13.48 -3.26
C PRO A 37 22.16 -13.21 -3.37
N ALA A 38 21.36 -14.22 -3.08
CA ALA A 38 19.91 -14.12 -3.10
C ALA A 38 19.41 -12.91 -2.31
N GLU A 39 20.08 -12.55 -1.21
CA GLU A 39 19.80 -11.39 -0.35
C GLU A 39 19.78 -10.04 -1.09
N VAL A 40 20.70 -9.83 -2.05
CA VAL A 40 20.80 -8.56 -2.77
C VAL A 40 19.82 -8.52 -3.94
N VAL A 41 19.55 -9.68 -4.55
CA VAL A 41 18.51 -9.81 -5.58
C VAL A 41 17.12 -9.58 -4.99
N SER A 42 16.82 -10.18 -3.82
CA SER A 42 15.54 -9.98 -3.14
C SER A 42 15.35 -8.54 -2.69
N LEU A 43 16.42 -7.88 -2.24
CA LEU A 43 16.41 -6.46 -1.92
C LEU A 43 16.03 -5.60 -3.14
N SER A 44 16.57 -5.90 -4.34
CA SER A 44 16.21 -5.18 -5.57
C SER A 44 14.71 -5.25 -5.84
N SER A 45 14.12 -6.45 -5.77
CA SER A 45 12.68 -6.62 -5.98
C SER A 45 11.87 -5.86 -4.93
N ARG A 46 12.34 -5.85 -3.67
CA ARG A 46 11.66 -5.14 -2.59
C ARG A 46 11.74 -3.63 -2.76
N LEU A 47 12.91 -3.11 -3.14
CA LEU A 47 13.11 -1.69 -3.45
C LEU A 47 12.20 -1.25 -4.60
N GLU A 48 12.06 -2.05 -5.65
CA GLU A 48 11.12 -1.76 -6.75
C GLU A 48 9.67 -1.64 -6.28
N LEU A 49 9.22 -2.53 -5.40
CA LEU A 49 7.88 -2.45 -4.81
C LEU A 49 7.69 -1.15 -4.01
N VAL A 50 8.68 -0.76 -3.20
CA VAL A 50 8.63 0.49 -2.43
C VAL A 50 8.58 1.69 -3.36
N LEU A 51 9.42 1.72 -4.39
CA LEU A 51 9.48 2.80 -5.38
C LEU A 51 8.16 2.95 -6.13
N GLN A 52 7.56 1.84 -6.54
CA GLN A 52 6.26 1.84 -7.20
C GLN A 52 5.16 2.36 -6.27
N ALA A 53 5.12 1.89 -5.03
CA ALA A 53 4.11 2.33 -4.06
C ALA A 53 4.24 3.83 -3.74
N LEU A 54 5.46 4.33 -3.55
CA LEU A 54 5.73 5.75 -3.35
C LEU A 54 5.29 6.60 -4.54
N LYS A 55 5.58 6.13 -5.77
CA LYS A 55 5.15 6.81 -7.00
C LYS A 55 3.63 6.89 -7.10
N GLU A 56 2.92 5.80 -6.84
CA GLU A 56 1.45 5.79 -6.86
C GLU A 56 0.84 6.72 -5.80
N MET A 57 1.46 6.82 -4.62
CA MET A 57 1.02 7.76 -3.59
C MET A 57 1.28 9.22 -3.96
N ASP A 58 2.39 9.52 -4.64
CA ASP A 58 2.71 10.86 -5.12
C ASP A 58 1.75 11.29 -6.23
N GLU A 59 1.61 10.47 -7.29
CA GLU A 59 0.75 10.76 -8.46
C GLU A 59 -0.71 10.99 -8.09
N SER A 60 -1.19 10.31 -7.06
CA SER A 60 -2.57 10.44 -6.64
C SER A 60 -2.84 11.62 -5.70
N GLY A 61 -1.83 12.48 -5.44
CA GLY A 61 -1.92 13.59 -4.47
C GLY A 61 -2.15 13.08 -3.04
N ARG A 62 -1.82 11.81 -2.81
CA ARG A 62 -2.15 11.02 -1.63
C ARG A 62 -0.97 10.94 -0.66
N ALA A 63 0.16 11.56 -0.92
CA ALA A 63 1.25 11.64 0.05
C ALA A 63 0.95 12.72 1.11
N LYS A 64 0.33 12.34 2.24
CA LYS A 64 0.37 13.15 3.47
C LYS A 64 1.48 12.62 4.36
N LEU A 65 2.71 12.61 3.84
CA LEU A 65 3.84 11.98 4.52
C LEU A 65 4.49 12.88 5.60
N ASN A 66 3.73 13.78 6.22
CA ASN A 66 4.27 14.89 7.01
C ASN A 66 5.09 14.41 8.23
N HIS A 67 4.74 13.26 8.80
CA HIS A 67 5.49 12.63 9.90
C HIS A 67 6.61 11.70 9.41
N GLU A 68 6.68 11.43 8.10
CA GLU A 68 7.55 10.42 7.50
C GLU A 68 8.72 11.04 6.72
N LYS A 69 8.82 12.38 6.70
CA LYS A 69 9.94 13.11 6.10
C LYS A 69 11.30 12.65 6.65
N LEU A 70 11.37 12.34 7.95
CA LEU A 70 12.57 11.84 8.60
C LEU A 70 12.88 10.40 8.16
N ALA A 71 11.88 9.53 8.08
CA ALA A 71 12.03 8.14 7.63
C ALA A 71 12.51 8.07 6.18
N LEU A 72 11.89 8.86 5.30
CA LEU A 72 12.32 9.01 3.90
C LEU A 72 13.74 9.53 3.78
N LYS A 73 14.11 10.52 4.59
CA LYS A 73 15.48 11.04 4.58
C LYS A 73 16.48 9.98 5.02
N ILE A 74 16.23 9.29 6.14
CA ILE A 74 17.10 8.21 6.64
C ILE A 74 17.26 7.11 5.58
N CYS A 75 16.15 6.66 4.99
CA CYS A 75 16.23 5.64 3.94
C CYS A 75 16.96 6.14 2.69
N SER A 76 16.80 7.41 2.33
CA SER A 76 17.55 8.03 1.22
C SER A 76 19.04 8.11 1.50
N ASP A 77 19.43 8.51 2.72
CA ASP A 77 20.83 8.58 3.13
C ASP A 77 21.45 7.17 3.12
N GLU A 78 20.74 6.16 3.62
CA GLU A 78 21.18 4.76 3.60
C GLU A 78 21.22 4.17 2.18
N ALA A 79 20.27 4.51 1.31
CA ALA A 79 20.28 4.14 -0.10
C ALA A 79 21.51 4.71 -0.80
N GLU A 80 21.83 5.98 -0.54
CA GLU A 80 23.00 6.66 -1.10
C GLU A 80 24.30 6.05 -0.58
N GLU A 81 24.39 5.75 0.72
CA GLU A 81 25.55 5.06 1.29
C GLU A 81 25.78 3.67 0.68
N LEU A 82 24.70 2.92 0.45
CA LEU A 82 24.78 1.62 -0.21
C LEU A 82 25.17 1.78 -1.69
N ARG A 83 24.63 2.80 -2.37
CA ARG A 83 24.97 3.14 -3.75
C ARG A 83 26.45 3.44 -3.90
N LEU A 84 26.98 4.37 -3.10
CA LEU A 84 28.39 4.76 -3.10
C LEU A 84 29.30 3.60 -2.73
N PHE A 85 28.87 2.73 -1.81
CA PHE A 85 29.62 1.53 -1.47
C PHE A 85 29.71 0.55 -2.65
N LEU A 86 28.58 0.28 -3.32
CA LEU A 86 28.56 -0.57 -4.51
C LEU A 86 29.34 0.06 -5.67
N GLU A 87 29.25 1.37 -5.89
CA GLU A 87 30.06 2.10 -6.87
C GLU A 87 31.57 1.99 -6.54
N GLY A 88 31.96 2.14 -5.27
CA GLY A 88 33.34 1.97 -4.83
C GLY A 88 33.89 0.56 -5.09
N LEU A 89 33.06 -0.47 -4.99
CA LEU A 89 33.41 -1.84 -5.38
C LEU A 89 33.55 -2.01 -6.90
N LYS A 90 32.91 -1.15 -7.68
CA LYS A 90 32.99 -1.06 -9.15
C LYS A 90 34.30 -0.38 -9.57
N VAL A 91 34.78 0.59 -8.79
CA VAL A 91 35.99 1.39 -9.04
C VAL A 91 37.28 0.68 -8.60
N ILE A 92 37.40 -0.62 -8.86
CA ILE A 92 38.72 -1.26 -8.99
C ILE A 92 39.05 -1.43 -10.50
N PRO A 93 39.27 -0.36 -11.30
CA PRO A 93 39.85 -0.48 -12.61
C PRO A 93 41.37 -0.36 -12.44
N ASP A 94 42.07 -1.50 -12.45
CA ASP A 94 43.45 -1.44 -12.90
C ASP A 94 43.42 -0.96 -14.36
N LYS A 95 44.15 0.12 -14.60
CA LYS A 95 44.37 0.75 -15.90
C LYS A 95 44.96 -0.25 -16.90
N ILE A 96 44.15 -1.06 -17.59
CA ILE A 96 44.57 -1.69 -18.85
C ILE A 96 43.44 -1.64 -19.87
N SER A 97 43.65 -0.76 -20.86
CA SER A 97 43.04 -0.80 -22.18
C SER A 97 43.35 -2.12 -22.87
N SER A 98 42.31 -2.87 -23.27
CA SER A 98 42.20 -3.54 -24.58
C SER A 98 41.04 -4.54 -24.56
N SER A 99 40.58 -4.90 -25.74
CA SER A 99 39.41 -5.68 -26.18
C SER A 99 39.17 -7.08 -25.57
N ARG A 100 39.75 -7.42 -24.40
CA ARG A 100 39.54 -8.68 -23.65
C ARG A 100 38.70 -8.52 -22.36
N ALA A 101 37.92 -7.44 -22.26
CA ALA A 101 37.29 -6.97 -21.02
C ALA A 101 36.22 -7.90 -20.39
N PHE A 102 35.60 -8.80 -21.15
CA PHE A 102 34.47 -9.59 -20.64
C PHE A 102 34.87 -10.72 -19.67
N LYS A 103 36.00 -11.39 -19.89
CA LYS A 103 36.45 -12.51 -19.03
C LYS A 103 37.06 -12.03 -17.71
N TRP A 104 37.62 -10.82 -17.69
CA TRP A 104 38.29 -10.24 -16.52
C TRP A 104 37.33 -9.52 -15.56
N LYS A 105 36.20 -8.98 -16.07
CA LYS A 105 35.14 -8.39 -15.24
C LYS A 105 34.61 -9.36 -14.17
N ARG A 106 34.47 -10.65 -14.50
CA ARG A 106 33.95 -11.65 -13.54
C ARG A 106 34.89 -11.85 -12.34
N SER A 107 36.20 -11.86 -12.57
CA SER A 107 37.22 -12.05 -11.53
C SER A 107 37.32 -10.86 -10.57
N SER A 108 37.22 -9.61 -11.07
CA SER A 108 37.22 -8.43 -10.20
C SER A 108 35.91 -8.30 -9.42
N LEU A 109 34.79 -8.74 -10.00
CA LEU A 109 33.49 -8.75 -9.33
C LEU A 109 33.40 -9.78 -8.20
N GLU A 110 33.93 -11.00 -8.38
CA GLU A 110 34.05 -11.98 -7.28
C GLU A 110 34.91 -11.44 -6.13
N LYS A 111 36.02 -10.75 -6.46
CA LYS A 111 36.85 -10.05 -5.46
C LYS A 111 36.08 -8.92 -4.79
N GLY A 112 35.31 -8.13 -5.55
CA GLY A 112 34.43 -7.09 -5.03
C GLY A 112 33.36 -7.65 -4.09
N TRP A 113 32.93 -8.90 -4.32
CA TRP A 113 31.93 -9.55 -3.50
C TRP A 113 32.46 -10.22 -2.25
N LYS A 114 33.67 -10.75 -2.35
CA LYS A 114 34.47 -11.10 -1.18
C LYS A 114 34.75 -9.85 -0.34
N ALA A 115 35.07 -8.72 -0.98
CA ALA A 115 35.26 -7.43 -0.34
C ALA A 115 33.97 -6.90 0.31
N PHE A 116 32.81 -7.04 -0.33
CA PHE A 116 31.51 -6.72 0.26
C PHE A 116 31.27 -7.49 1.57
N LYS A 117 31.55 -8.80 1.56
CA LYS A 117 31.42 -9.64 2.75
C LYS A 117 32.39 -9.24 3.87
N THR A 118 33.57 -8.72 3.55
CA THR A 118 34.59 -8.32 4.53
C THR A 118 34.50 -6.85 4.98
N LEU A 119 34.03 -5.94 4.13
CA LEU A 119 34.05 -4.48 4.32
C LEU A 119 32.70 -3.93 4.83
N ARG A 120 32.04 -4.65 5.74
CA ARG A 120 30.73 -4.25 6.31
C ARG A 120 29.61 -4.04 5.28
N GLY A 121 29.73 -4.61 4.09
CA GLY A 121 28.67 -4.51 3.07
C GLY A 121 27.35 -5.10 3.57
N ARG A 122 27.42 -6.19 4.35
CA ARG A 122 26.25 -6.82 4.98
C ARG A 122 25.56 -5.91 6.01
N GLU A 123 26.33 -5.18 6.83
CA GLU A 123 25.81 -4.21 7.80
C GLU A 123 25.07 -3.07 7.10
N LYS A 124 25.65 -2.53 6.01
CA LYS A 124 25.01 -1.48 5.20
C LYS A 124 23.72 -1.97 4.53
N LEU A 125 23.75 -3.20 4.02
CA LEU A 125 22.59 -3.84 3.41
C LEU A 125 21.45 -4.01 4.42
N GLU A 126 21.76 -4.48 5.62
CA GLU A 126 20.79 -4.70 6.70
C GLU A 126 20.17 -3.40 7.22
N LYS A 127 20.97 -2.34 7.36
CA LYS A 127 20.46 -0.99 7.69
C LYS A 127 19.47 -0.51 6.65
N PHE A 128 19.88 -0.54 5.38
CA PHE A 128 19.01 -0.15 4.28
C PHE A 128 17.75 -1.02 4.17
N GLN A 129 17.87 -2.32 4.45
CA GLN A 129 16.72 -3.20 4.52
C GLN A 129 15.76 -2.77 5.65
N THR A 130 16.29 -2.47 6.83
CA THR A 130 15.49 -2.00 7.97
C THR A 130 14.76 -0.70 7.67
N SER A 131 15.41 0.27 7.01
CA SER A 131 14.74 1.52 6.63
C SER A 131 13.69 1.33 5.54
N LEU A 132 13.92 0.42 4.59
CA LEU A 132 12.89 0.05 3.61
C LEU A 132 11.67 -0.59 4.26
N ASP A 133 11.86 -1.49 5.23
CA ASP A 133 10.76 -2.10 5.98
C ASP A 133 9.96 -1.05 6.74
N TRP A 134 10.66 -0.07 7.33
CA TRP A 134 10.02 1.03 8.02
C TRP A 134 9.16 1.88 7.08
N ILE A 135 9.68 2.27 5.90
CA ILE A 135 8.90 3.00 4.89
C ILE A 135 7.69 2.19 4.43
N MET A 136 7.84 0.89 4.18
CA MET A 136 6.72 0.04 3.79
C MET A 136 5.65 -0.05 4.88
N GLY A 137 6.05 -0.13 6.14
CA GLY A 137 5.12 -0.09 7.28
C GLY A 137 4.34 1.22 7.32
N LEU A 138 5.00 2.34 7.08
CA LEU A 138 4.38 3.68 7.01
C LEU A 138 3.36 3.78 5.87
N ILE A 139 3.75 3.36 4.65
CA ILE A 139 2.85 3.30 3.49
C ILE A 139 1.62 2.44 3.80
N THR A 140 1.83 1.27 4.40
CA THR A 140 0.74 0.33 4.74
C THR A 140 -0.21 0.92 5.76
N MET A 141 0.30 1.55 6.83
CA MET A 141 -0.54 2.24 7.82
C MET A 141 -1.36 3.36 7.17
N GLN A 142 -0.74 4.16 6.31
CA GLN A 142 -1.43 5.27 5.65
C GLN A 142 -2.56 4.77 4.73
N GLN A 143 -2.34 3.66 4.01
CA GLN A 143 -3.37 3.01 3.20
C GLN A 143 -4.50 2.45 4.08
N GLN A 144 -4.16 1.83 5.20
CA GLN A 144 -5.13 1.26 6.15
C GLN A 144 -6.03 2.34 6.75
N THR A 145 -5.48 3.43 7.28
CA THR A 145 -6.25 4.54 7.87
C THR A 145 -7.26 5.14 6.87
N ARG A 146 -6.92 5.15 5.58
CA ARG A 146 -7.81 5.63 4.52
C ARG A 146 -8.94 4.68 4.20
N LEU A 147 -8.64 3.39 4.13
CA LEU A 147 -9.65 2.36 3.94
C LEU A 147 -10.66 2.42 5.09
N GLU A 148 -10.19 2.59 6.32
CA GLU A 148 -11.04 2.76 7.50
C GLU A 148 -11.90 4.03 7.42
N THR A 149 -11.32 5.17 7.06
CA THR A 149 -12.06 6.44 6.89
C THR A 149 -13.13 6.32 5.80
N THR A 150 -12.80 5.67 4.68
CA THR A 150 -13.74 5.47 3.57
C THR A 150 -14.87 4.52 3.97
N ALA A 151 -14.54 3.43 4.69
CA ALA A 151 -15.52 2.50 5.22
C ALA A 151 -16.50 3.19 6.19
N MET A 152 -15.99 4.05 7.08
CA MET A 152 -16.82 4.86 7.98
C MET A 152 -17.75 5.80 7.19
N ASN A 153 -17.22 6.54 6.21
CA ASN A 153 -18.05 7.44 5.39
C ASN A 153 -19.15 6.70 4.62
N VAL A 154 -18.85 5.51 4.09
CA VAL A 154 -19.84 4.66 3.42
C VAL A 154 -20.87 4.14 4.41
N GLU A 155 -20.47 3.76 5.62
CA GLU A 155 -21.38 3.36 6.69
C GLU A 155 -22.33 4.52 7.04
N ASP A 156 -21.80 5.72 7.26
CA ASP A 156 -22.58 6.93 7.55
C ASP A 156 -23.59 7.25 6.42
N GLN A 157 -23.15 7.24 5.16
CA GLN A 157 -24.03 7.44 4.01
C GLN A 157 -25.13 6.38 3.92
N THR A 158 -24.78 5.12 4.20
CA THR A 158 -25.74 4.01 4.19
C THR A 158 -26.76 4.18 5.31
N THR A 159 -26.35 4.60 6.50
CA THR A 159 -27.29 4.84 7.61
C THR A 159 -28.25 5.99 7.31
N LEU A 160 -27.77 7.07 6.69
CA LEU A 160 -28.59 8.19 6.27
C LEU A 160 -29.61 7.77 5.20
N LEU A 161 -29.19 7.00 4.20
CA LEU A 161 -30.08 6.49 3.15
C LEU A 161 -31.16 5.57 3.72
N VAL A 162 -30.78 4.68 4.65
CA VAL A 162 -31.72 3.80 5.34
C VAL A 162 -32.75 4.62 6.12
N LYS A 163 -32.32 5.62 6.89
CA LYS A 163 -33.22 6.50 7.63
C LYS A 163 -34.20 7.22 6.70
N HIS A 164 -33.69 7.76 5.59
CA HIS A 164 -34.53 8.43 4.59
C HIS A 164 -35.56 7.47 3.96
N SER A 165 -35.16 6.24 3.66
CA SER A 165 -36.09 5.22 3.14
C SER A 165 -37.18 4.84 4.15
N GLU A 166 -36.85 4.77 5.44
CA GLU A 166 -37.81 4.51 6.52
C GLU A 166 -38.81 5.67 6.67
N GLU A 167 -38.36 6.93 6.54
CA GLU A 167 -39.23 8.12 6.55
C GLU A 167 -40.20 8.15 5.36
N VAL A 168 -39.72 7.83 4.15
CA VAL A 168 -40.58 7.74 2.95
C VAL A 168 -41.63 6.64 3.09
N LEU A 169 -41.24 5.45 3.56
CA LEU A 169 -42.17 4.35 3.79
C LEU A 169 -43.23 4.69 4.84
N LYS A 170 -42.84 5.40 5.91
CA LYS A 170 -43.76 5.89 6.92
C LYS A 170 -44.78 6.87 6.32
N GLY A 171 -44.33 7.86 5.55
CA GLY A 171 -45.21 8.82 4.88
C GLY A 171 -46.18 8.16 3.88
N LEU A 172 -45.72 7.16 3.12
CA LEU A 172 -46.59 6.38 2.23
C LEU A 172 -47.64 5.56 3.01
N THR A 173 -47.27 4.99 4.15
CA THR A 173 -48.20 4.23 5.00
C THR A 173 -49.27 5.14 5.60
N GLU A 174 -48.89 6.34 6.05
CA GLU A 174 -49.82 7.35 6.56
C GLU A 174 -50.83 7.76 5.46
N LEU A 175 -50.39 8.03 4.23
CA LEU A 175 -51.28 8.34 3.11
C LEU A 175 -52.27 7.22 2.79
N HIS A 176 -51.84 5.95 2.88
CA HIS A 176 -52.71 4.81 2.62
C HIS A 176 -53.83 4.69 3.66
N LEU A 177 -53.52 4.93 4.95
CA LEU A 177 -54.49 4.90 6.04
C LEU A 177 -55.57 5.99 5.89
N PHE A 178 -55.20 7.18 5.38
CA PHE A 178 -56.17 8.25 5.12
C PHE A 178 -57.06 7.98 3.89
N SER A 179 -56.60 7.18 2.92
CA SER A 179 -57.38 6.84 1.73
C SER A 179 -58.60 5.97 2.05
N ASP A 180 -58.45 5.00 2.97
CA ASP A 180 -59.53 4.07 3.33
C ASP A 180 -60.64 4.71 4.19
N GLN A 181 -60.39 5.88 4.78
CA GLN A 181 -61.38 6.60 5.61
C GLN A 181 -62.30 7.56 4.82
N SER A 182 -62.06 7.73 3.52
CA SER A 182 -62.81 8.69 2.69
C SER A 182 -63.98 8.10 1.88
N HIS A 183 -64.27 6.80 2.01
CA HIS A 183 -65.42 6.20 1.31
C HIS A 183 -66.57 5.84 2.27
N VAL A 184 -67.48 6.81 2.42
CA VAL A 184 -68.86 6.58 2.84
C VAL A 184 -69.60 5.78 1.75
N ASP A 185 -70.47 4.88 2.22
CA ASP A 185 -71.55 4.16 1.55
C ASP A 185 -71.67 4.31 0.02
N ILE A 186 -71.15 3.33 -0.73
CA ILE A 186 -71.78 2.91 -1.98
C ILE A 186 -71.81 1.38 -2.04
N SER A 187 -73.04 0.88 -2.07
CA SER A 187 -73.51 -0.48 -2.26
C SER A 187 -72.67 -1.39 -3.17
N ALA A 188 -72.37 -2.58 -2.64
CA ALA A 188 -72.32 -3.88 -3.31
C ALA A 188 -71.91 -3.93 -4.79
N SER A 189 -70.65 -4.29 -5.06
CA SER A 189 -70.36 -5.34 -6.04
C SER A 189 -69.01 -5.99 -5.75
N LYS A 190 -69.03 -7.32 -5.82
CA LYS A 190 -68.01 -8.26 -5.36
C LYS A 190 -67.14 -8.66 -6.55
N THR A 191 -65.90 -8.21 -6.62
CA THR A 191 -64.89 -8.78 -7.52
C THR A 191 -63.52 -8.83 -6.83
N ARG A 192 -63.07 -10.07 -6.59
CA ARG A 192 -61.75 -10.43 -6.06
C ARG A 192 -60.65 -10.00 -7.04
N SER A 193 -59.63 -9.30 -6.54
CA SER A 193 -58.37 -9.04 -7.25
C SER A 193 -57.21 -9.70 -6.48
N PRO A 194 -56.23 -10.33 -7.16
CA PRO A 194 -55.18 -11.10 -6.49
C PRO A 194 -54.01 -10.22 -6.04
N TYR A 195 -53.50 -10.53 -4.85
CA TYR A 195 -52.30 -9.95 -4.25
C TYR A 195 -51.07 -10.10 -5.15
N ILE A 196 -50.44 -8.99 -5.50
CA ILE A 196 -49.06 -8.95 -6.02
C ILE A 196 -48.14 -8.83 -4.81
N GLY A 197 -47.61 -9.97 -4.36
CA GLY A 197 -46.55 -10.02 -3.36
C GLY A 197 -45.22 -9.58 -3.95
N VAL A 198 -44.84 -8.32 -3.71
CA VAL A 198 -43.51 -7.81 -4.07
C VAL A 198 -42.52 -8.27 -2.99
N PHE A 199 -41.84 -9.40 -3.25
CA PHE A 199 -40.67 -9.82 -2.48
C PHE A 199 -39.48 -8.92 -2.83
N TYR A 200 -39.28 -7.81 -2.12
CA TYR A 200 -37.97 -7.17 -2.08
C TYR A 200 -37.04 -8.00 -1.21
N GLY A 201 -36.03 -8.60 -1.83
CA GLY A 201 -34.94 -9.28 -1.17
C GLY A 201 -34.15 -8.31 -0.29
N ALA A 202 -34.57 -8.16 0.97
CA ALA A 202 -33.77 -7.54 2.00
C ALA A 202 -32.57 -8.46 2.27
N THR A 203 -31.44 -8.20 1.61
CA THR A 203 -30.15 -8.65 2.12
C THR A 203 -30.01 -8.07 3.53
N SER A 204 -30.29 -8.92 4.52
CA SER A 204 -30.42 -8.53 5.92
C SER A 204 -29.18 -7.77 6.36
N LYS A 205 -29.36 -6.65 7.09
CA LYS A 205 -28.28 -5.94 7.81
C LYS A 205 -27.36 -6.91 8.58
N ARG A 206 -27.88 -8.09 8.99
CA ARG A 206 -27.12 -9.18 9.63
C ARG A 206 -26.09 -9.84 8.70
N GLN A 207 -26.40 -10.00 7.42
CA GLN A 207 -25.55 -10.64 6.42
C GLN A 207 -24.35 -9.74 6.06
N LEU A 208 -24.58 -8.43 5.95
CA LEU A 208 -23.52 -7.44 5.75
C LEU A 208 -22.61 -7.33 6.98
N LYS A 209 -23.20 -7.29 8.18
CA LYS A 209 -22.45 -7.29 9.46
C LYS A 209 -21.64 -8.57 9.68
N TYR A 210 -22.15 -9.72 9.20
CA TYR A 210 -21.42 -10.99 9.22
C TYR A 210 -20.21 -10.97 8.28
N ASN A 211 -20.37 -10.47 7.05
CA ASN A 211 -19.26 -10.38 6.08
C ASN A 211 -18.17 -9.41 6.56
N LEU A 212 -18.53 -8.26 7.13
CA LEU A 212 -17.57 -7.30 7.71
C LEU A 212 -16.76 -7.91 8.89
N ARG A 213 -17.41 -8.64 9.81
CA ARG A 213 -16.68 -9.33 10.89
C ARG A 213 -15.76 -10.43 10.36
N LYS A 214 -16.19 -11.15 9.33
CA LYS A 214 -15.39 -12.22 8.72
C LYS A 214 -14.13 -11.68 8.02
N CYS A 215 -14.21 -10.48 7.43
CA CYS A 215 -13.05 -9.79 6.88
C CYS A 215 -12.10 -9.29 7.99
N LYS A 216 -12.64 -8.72 9.07
CA LYS A 216 -11.84 -8.26 10.21
C LYS A 216 -11.03 -9.39 10.86
N GLY A 217 -11.64 -10.56 11.10
CA GLY A 217 -10.95 -11.70 11.69
C GLY A 217 -9.87 -12.32 10.80
N ARG A 218 -9.98 -12.21 9.46
CA ARG A 218 -8.89 -12.66 8.55
C ARG A 218 -7.69 -11.73 8.58
N LEU A 219 -7.90 -10.43 8.77
CA LEU A 219 -6.84 -9.43 8.87
C LEU A 219 -6.06 -9.54 10.18
N GLU A 220 -6.76 -9.70 11.31
CA GLU A 220 -6.12 -9.89 12.61
C GLU A 220 -5.26 -11.17 12.67
N ASN A 221 -5.73 -12.25 12.04
CA ASN A 221 -4.94 -13.48 11.91
C ASN A 221 -3.73 -13.35 10.98
N SER A 222 -3.81 -12.50 9.94
CA SER A 222 -2.68 -12.25 9.03
C SER A 222 -1.60 -11.37 9.67
N ILE A 223 -2.00 -10.44 10.55
CA ILE A 223 -1.08 -9.56 11.28
C ILE A 223 -0.44 -10.32 12.44
N GLY A 224 -1.21 -11.15 13.15
CA GLY A 224 -0.69 -12.00 14.23
C GLY A 224 0.30 -13.09 13.78
N SER A 225 0.29 -13.48 12.50
CA SER A 225 1.29 -14.42 11.95
C SER A 225 2.61 -13.76 11.54
N MET A 226 2.71 -12.43 11.57
CA MET A 226 3.93 -11.70 11.18
C MET A 226 4.80 -11.25 12.37
N SER A 227 4.34 -11.44 13.60
CA SER A 227 5.06 -11.05 14.81
C SER A 227 5.24 -12.26 15.72
N PHE A 228 6.27 -13.09 15.46
CA PHE A 228 7.05 -13.82 16.49
C PHE A 228 8.06 -14.77 15.84
N THR A 229 9.09 -14.24 15.17
CA THR A 229 10.38 -14.94 15.06
C THR A 229 11.49 -13.90 15.06
N SER A 230 12.49 -14.12 15.89
CA SER A 230 13.78 -13.41 15.95
C SER A 230 13.89 -12.25 16.96
N PHE A 231 13.93 -12.62 18.23
CA PHE A 231 14.99 -12.16 19.13
C PHE A 231 15.40 -13.34 20.02
N GLN A 232 16.43 -14.06 19.56
CA GLN A 232 17.29 -14.89 20.40
C GLN A 232 18.67 -14.97 19.75
#